data_AF-A0A938IGT4-F1
#
_entry.id   AF-A0A938IGT4-F1
#
_cell.length_a   1.000
_cell.length_b   1.000
_cell.length_c   1.000
_cell.angle_alpha   90.00
_cell.angle_beta   90.00
_cell.angle_gamma   90.00
#
_symmetry.space_group_name_H-M   'P 1'
#
loop_
_entity.id
_entity.type
_entity.pdbx_description
1 polymer ?
#
loop_
_entity_poly.entity_id
_entity_poly.type
_entity_poly.pdbx_seq_one_letter_code
_entity_poly.pdbx_strand_id
1 'polypeptide(L)'
;MNWSNLWKPRAPPPEREPPSALEVVRAYHRASKHQPQRYADGPGWLDWANQPAPFRSWTGAPRVALSEPPVADEADYDAVLRGLPRPARPPGPALLSELLYDALSISAWKQAQDTRWALRVNPSSGNLHPTELYLALGTEWGLHEQPALWHYAPREHALERLATCDAAAWARACAACAPGTAVLLPASIAWREAWKYGLRAWRYCQHDLGHALAGLGLSAAARGWRIAEAH
;
A
#
# COMPACT_ATOMS: atom_id res chain seq x y z
N MET A 1 0.84 -50.37 -48.23
CA MET A 1 1.39 -49.12 -47.67
C MET A 1 1.55 -49.33 -46.17
N ASN A 2 2.78 -49.17 -45.66
CA ASN A 2 3.10 -49.40 -44.26
C ASN A 2 2.75 -48.15 -43.43
N TRP A 3 1.66 -48.24 -42.65
CA TRP A 3 1.13 -47.14 -41.84
C TRP A 3 1.94 -46.86 -40.56
N SER A 4 2.97 -47.65 -40.24
CA SER A 4 3.77 -47.49 -39.01
C SER A 4 4.75 -46.31 -39.02
N ASN A 5 4.87 -45.57 -40.14
CA ASN A 5 5.79 -44.43 -40.28
C ASN A 5 5.13 -43.05 -40.11
N LEU A 6 3.82 -42.97 -39.85
CA LEU A 6 3.08 -41.69 -39.79
C LEU A 6 3.02 -41.03 -38.41
N TRP A 7 3.51 -41.70 -37.36
CA TRP A 7 3.60 -41.12 -36.02
C TRP A 7 4.95 -41.45 -35.37
N LYS A 8 5.97 -40.65 -35.70
CA LYS A 8 7.13 -40.49 -34.81
C LYS A 8 6.77 -39.40 -33.80
N PRO A 9 6.73 -39.65 -32.49
CA PRO A 9 6.56 -38.58 -31.52
C PRO A 9 7.64 -37.52 -31.77
N ARG A 10 7.22 -36.28 -32.01
CA ARG A 10 8.16 -35.15 -32.07
C ARG A 10 8.89 -35.10 -30.73
N ALA A 11 10.23 -34.96 -30.78
CA ALA A 11 11.00 -34.69 -29.58
C ALA A 11 10.35 -33.51 -28.84
N PRO A 12 10.21 -33.58 -27.51
CA PRO A 12 9.72 -32.45 -26.74
C PRO A 12 10.58 -31.22 -27.09
N PRO A 13 9.98 -30.03 -27.19
CA PRO A 13 10.77 -28.82 -27.40
C PRO A 13 11.86 -28.77 -26.31
N PRO A 14 13.08 -28.32 -26.64
CA PRO A 14 14.14 -28.25 -25.66
C PRO A 14 13.64 -27.46 -24.45
N GLU A 15 13.86 -28.00 -23.25
CA GLU A 15 13.59 -27.28 -22.00
C GLU A 15 14.36 -25.96 -22.07
N ARG A 16 13.62 -24.85 -22.25
CA ARG A 16 14.22 -23.53 -22.19
C ARG A 16 14.49 -23.23 -20.73
N GLU A 17 15.72 -22.87 -20.41
CA GLU A 17 16.03 -22.31 -19.10
C GLU A 17 15.04 -21.16 -18.79
N PRO A 18 14.54 -21.08 -17.54
CA PRO A 18 13.65 -20.01 -17.15
C PRO A 18 14.37 -18.66 -17.33
N PRO A 19 13.64 -17.60 -17.76
CA PRO A 19 14.25 -16.29 -17.95
C PRO A 19 14.80 -15.77 -16.62
N SER A 20 15.95 -15.10 -16.68
CA SER A 20 16.52 -14.39 -15.54
C SER A 20 15.58 -13.28 -15.05
N ALA A 21 15.74 -12.86 -13.80
CA ALA A 21 14.96 -11.76 -13.22
C ALA A 21 15.03 -10.47 -14.07
N LEU A 22 16.22 -10.16 -14.60
CA LEU A 22 16.41 -8.98 -15.46
C LEU A 22 15.67 -9.11 -16.79
N GLU A 23 15.64 -10.30 -17.39
CA GLU A 23 14.87 -10.56 -18.61
C GLU A 23 13.37 -10.43 -18.37
N VAL A 24 12.86 -10.93 -17.25
CA VAL A 24 11.46 -10.76 -16.84
C VAL A 24 11.12 -9.28 -16.67
N VAL A 25 11.94 -8.50 -15.95
CA VAL A 25 11.73 -7.06 -15.75
C VAL A 25 11.77 -6.30 -17.08
N ARG A 26 12.72 -6.62 -17.97
CA ARG A 26 12.81 -5.99 -19.31
C ARG A 26 11.61 -6.35 -20.18
N ALA A 27 11.17 -7.60 -20.16
CA ALA A 27 9.98 -8.05 -20.89
C ALA A 27 8.73 -7.33 -20.40
N TYR A 28 8.50 -7.30 -19.08
CA TYR A 28 7.43 -6.54 -18.47
C TYR A 28 7.51 -5.06 -18.85
N HIS A 29 8.70 -4.46 -18.77
CA HIS A 29 8.88 -3.05 -19.08
C HIS A 29 8.47 -2.75 -20.53
N ARG A 30 8.91 -3.55 -21.50
CA ARG A 30 8.57 -3.40 -22.92
C ARG A 30 7.08 -3.56 -23.17
N ALA A 31 6.44 -4.54 -22.54
CA ALA A 31 5.02 -4.84 -22.74
C ALA A 31 4.09 -3.79 -22.13
N SER A 32 4.50 -3.14 -21.04
CA SER A 32 3.65 -2.22 -20.28
C SER A 32 3.93 -0.73 -20.54
N LYS A 33 5.02 -0.35 -21.23
CA LYS A 33 5.30 1.07 -21.53
C LYS A 33 4.48 1.59 -22.71
N HIS A 34 4.12 2.88 -22.65
CA HIS A 34 3.63 3.57 -23.85
C HIS A 34 4.77 3.72 -24.87
N GLN A 35 4.41 3.80 -26.13
CA GLN A 35 5.30 4.11 -27.24
C GLN A 35 4.80 5.40 -27.91
N PRO A 36 5.67 6.19 -28.55
CA PRO A 36 5.23 7.45 -29.17
C PRO A 36 4.08 7.25 -30.17
N GLN A 37 4.04 6.10 -30.85
CA GLN A 37 3.04 5.77 -31.86
C GLN A 37 1.85 4.95 -31.33
N ARG A 38 1.89 4.46 -30.08
CA ARG A 38 0.78 3.68 -29.49
C ARG A 38 0.79 3.66 -27.97
N TYR A 39 -0.39 3.67 -27.38
CA TYR A 39 -0.54 3.36 -25.96
C TYR A 39 -0.20 1.88 -25.69
N ALA A 40 -0.01 1.56 -24.42
CA ALA A 40 0.27 0.21 -23.97
C ALA A 40 -1.05 -0.53 -23.87
N ASP A 41 -0.99 -1.85 -24.03
CA ASP A 41 -2.19 -2.68 -24.01
C ASP A 41 -2.91 -2.56 -22.67
N GLY A 42 -4.20 -2.30 -22.75
CA GLY A 42 -5.12 -2.21 -21.63
C GLY A 42 -6.38 -3.05 -21.89
N PRO A 43 -7.36 -3.03 -20.98
CA PRO A 43 -8.55 -3.88 -21.07
C PRO A 43 -9.51 -3.54 -22.23
N GLY A 44 -9.27 -2.46 -22.99
CA GLY A 44 -10.09 -2.05 -24.14
C GLY A 44 -11.37 -1.30 -23.75
N TRP A 45 -12.13 -1.82 -22.79
CA TRP A 45 -13.27 -1.15 -22.15
C TRP A 45 -13.25 -1.38 -20.63
N LEU A 46 -14.08 -0.63 -19.89
CA LEU A 46 -14.22 -0.81 -18.45
C LEU A 46 -15.44 -1.67 -18.14
N ASP A 47 -15.22 -2.78 -17.43
CA ASP A 47 -16.29 -3.62 -16.91
C ASP A 47 -16.80 -3.06 -15.58
N TRP A 48 -17.77 -2.16 -15.67
CA TRP A 48 -18.35 -1.48 -14.51
C TRP A 48 -19.05 -2.42 -13.53
N ALA A 49 -19.54 -3.58 -13.99
CA ALA A 49 -20.17 -4.57 -13.12
C ALA A 49 -19.16 -5.21 -12.14
N ASN A 50 -17.88 -5.23 -12.52
CA ASN A 50 -16.80 -5.77 -11.71
C ASN A 50 -15.86 -4.68 -11.16
N GLN A 51 -16.33 -3.43 -11.06
CA GLN A 51 -15.54 -2.35 -10.48
C GLN A 51 -15.16 -2.69 -9.02
N PRO A 52 -13.86 -2.63 -8.65
CA PRO A 52 -13.43 -2.94 -7.30
C PRO A 52 -13.88 -1.89 -6.29
N ALA A 53 -14.16 -2.35 -5.07
CA ALA A 53 -14.48 -1.45 -3.96
C ALA A 53 -13.30 -0.48 -3.69
N PRO A 54 -13.54 0.84 -3.61
CA PRO A 54 -12.48 1.84 -3.40
C PRO A 54 -11.94 1.87 -1.96
N PHE A 55 -12.56 1.10 -1.06
CA PHE A 55 -12.14 0.93 0.33
C PHE A 55 -12.28 -0.53 0.72
N ARG A 56 -11.33 -1.05 1.49
CA ARG A 56 -11.45 -2.34 2.16
C ARG A 56 -12.01 -2.11 3.55
N SER A 57 -12.77 -3.07 4.04
CA SER A 57 -13.16 -3.15 5.44
C SER A 57 -13.18 -4.61 5.85
N TRP A 58 -13.00 -4.87 7.15
CA TRP A 58 -13.00 -6.21 7.70
C TRP A 58 -14.26 -6.41 8.55
N THR A 59 -15.22 -7.17 8.01
CA THR A 59 -16.51 -7.38 8.68
C THR A 59 -16.30 -8.10 10.02
N GLY A 60 -16.84 -7.52 11.10
CA GLY A 60 -16.72 -8.06 12.46
C GLY A 60 -15.41 -7.73 13.17
N ALA A 61 -14.45 -7.06 12.52
CA ALA A 61 -13.22 -6.64 13.19
C ALA A 61 -13.50 -5.52 14.21
N PRO A 62 -12.99 -5.64 15.46
CA PRO A 62 -13.05 -4.55 16.43
C PRO A 62 -12.39 -3.29 15.88
N ARG A 63 -12.99 -2.13 16.12
CA ARG A 63 -12.52 -0.84 15.60
C ARG A 63 -12.12 0.12 16.70
N VAL A 64 -11.06 0.87 16.45
CA VAL A 64 -10.66 2.05 17.22
C VAL A 64 -10.71 3.25 16.28
N ALA A 65 -11.61 4.19 16.55
CA ALA A 65 -11.67 5.44 15.80
C ALA A 65 -10.44 6.29 16.14
N LEU A 66 -9.86 6.94 15.13
CA LEU A 66 -8.78 7.90 15.30
C LEU A 66 -9.40 9.31 15.27
N SER A 67 -8.96 10.17 16.19
CA SER A 67 -9.45 11.54 16.25
C SER A 67 -8.83 12.35 15.12
N GLU A 68 -9.65 13.04 14.33
CA GLU A 68 -9.15 14.00 13.35
C GLU A 68 -8.22 15.02 14.04
N PRO A 69 -6.95 15.12 13.60
CA PRO A 69 -6.00 16.02 14.23
C PRO A 69 -6.38 17.48 13.96
N PRO A 70 -6.13 18.39 14.91
CA PRO A 70 -6.33 19.81 14.68
C PRO A 70 -5.39 20.29 13.57
N VAL A 71 -5.82 21.27 12.79
CA VAL A 71 -4.91 22.01 11.90
C VAL A 71 -3.97 22.82 12.79
N ALA A 72 -2.75 22.32 12.96
CA ALA A 72 -1.73 22.92 13.81
C ALA A 72 -0.49 23.27 12.98
N ASP A 73 0.07 24.44 13.23
CA ASP A 73 1.26 24.96 12.54
C ASP A 73 2.55 24.38 13.16
N GLU A 74 2.62 23.04 13.27
CA GLU A 74 3.62 22.36 14.12
C GLU A 74 4.98 22.14 13.42
N ALA A 75 5.02 22.13 12.09
CA ALA A 75 6.24 21.81 11.37
C ALA A 75 6.50 22.70 10.16
N ASP A 76 7.57 23.50 10.25
CA ASP A 76 8.21 24.12 9.10
C ASP A 76 8.53 23.06 8.03
N TYR A 77 7.91 23.22 6.87
CA TYR A 77 8.05 22.35 5.71
C TYR A 77 9.51 22.18 5.28
N ASP A 78 10.29 23.27 5.29
CA ASP A 78 11.71 23.23 4.89
C ASP A 78 12.53 22.40 5.88
N ALA A 79 12.23 22.51 7.18
CA ALA A 79 12.87 21.71 8.21
C ALA A 79 12.56 20.21 8.05
N VAL A 80 11.32 19.86 7.71
CA VAL A 80 10.91 18.45 7.46
C VAL A 80 11.62 17.90 6.22
N LEU A 81 11.61 18.63 5.11
CA LEU A 81 12.27 18.19 3.87
C LEU A 81 13.77 18.01 4.03
N ARG A 82 14.43 18.87 4.81
CA ARG A 82 15.88 18.77 5.09
C ARG A 82 16.21 17.72 6.14
N GLY A 83 15.20 17.07 6.74
CA GLY A 83 15.39 16.06 7.78
C GLY A 83 16.03 16.63 9.05
N LEU A 84 15.74 17.88 9.39
CA LEU A 84 16.31 18.51 10.58
C LEU A 84 15.83 17.76 11.85
N PRO A 85 16.72 17.54 12.84
CA PRO A 85 16.35 16.83 14.06
C PRO A 85 15.19 17.52 14.79
N ARG A 86 14.22 16.71 15.23
CA ARG A 86 13.09 17.14 16.06
C ARG A 86 12.91 16.17 17.22
N PRO A 87 12.44 16.64 18.39
CA PRO A 87 12.05 15.75 19.48
C PRO A 87 10.99 14.75 19.00
N ALA A 88 11.21 13.46 19.23
CA ALA A 88 10.24 12.44 18.89
C ALA A 88 9.01 12.56 19.82
N ARG A 89 7.83 12.68 19.23
CA ARG A 89 6.58 12.60 19.98
C ARG A 89 6.38 11.18 20.54
N PRO A 90 5.82 11.02 21.75
CA PRO A 90 5.63 9.70 22.34
C PRO A 90 4.66 8.83 21.52
N PRO A 91 4.84 7.50 21.49
CA PRO A 91 3.90 6.59 20.84
C PRO A 91 2.52 6.67 21.51
N GLY A 92 1.47 6.55 20.70
CA GLY A 92 0.10 6.60 21.18
C GLY A 92 -0.92 6.85 20.06
N PRO A 93 -2.24 6.81 20.38
CA PRO A 93 -3.29 6.95 19.38
C PRO A 93 -3.30 8.32 18.69
N ALA A 94 -2.93 9.39 19.41
CA ALA A 94 -2.85 10.74 18.85
C ALA A 94 -1.75 10.84 17.78
N LEU A 95 -0.54 10.36 18.08
CA LEU A 95 0.55 10.32 17.11
C LEU A 95 0.16 9.49 15.89
N LEU A 96 -0.44 8.32 16.09
CA LEU A 96 -0.84 7.44 14.99
C LEU A 96 -1.93 8.07 14.13
N SER A 97 -2.91 8.73 14.75
CA SER A 97 -3.95 9.46 14.05
C SER A 97 -3.36 10.48 13.10
N GLU A 98 -2.51 11.35 13.64
CA GLU A 98 -1.83 12.38 12.88
C GLU A 98 -0.95 11.82 11.75
N LEU A 99 -0.20 10.75 12.03
CA LEU A 99 0.65 10.09 11.02
C LEU A 99 -0.17 9.66 9.80
N LEU A 100 -1.28 8.96 10.07
CA LEU A 100 -2.15 8.38 9.05
C LEU A 100 -3.04 9.43 8.39
N TYR A 101 -3.40 10.49 9.11
CA TYR A 101 -4.19 11.59 8.58
C TYR A 101 -3.42 12.32 7.47
N ASP A 102 -2.19 12.75 7.75
CA ASP A 102 -1.38 13.49 6.78
C ASP A 102 -0.89 12.64 5.61
N ALA A 103 -0.76 11.32 5.81
CA ALA A 103 -0.15 10.43 4.84
C ALA A 103 -1.14 9.66 3.95
N LEU A 104 -2.32 9.28 4.47
CA LEU A 104 -3.19 8.28 3.83
C LEU A 104 -4.70 8.56 3.94
N SER A 105 -5.13 9.64 4.62
CA SER A 105 -6.56 9.93 4.79
C SER A 105 -7.24 10.46 3.52
N ILE A 106 -8.57 10.55 3.60
CA ILE A 106 -9.38 11.27 2.62
C ILE A 106 -9.17 12.77 2.81
N SER A 107 -8.73 13.46 1.77
CA SER A 107 -8.55 14.92 1.77
C SER A 107 -9.82 15.66 1.34
N ALA A 108 -10.66 15.04 0.50
CA ALA A 108 -11.91 15.62 0.05
C ALA A 108 -12.87 14.57 -0.51
N TRP A 109 -14.16 14.90 -0.53
CA TRP A 109 -15.16 14.19 -1.34
C TRP A 109 -15.56 15.08 -2.52
N LYS A 110 -15.53 14.51 -3.73
CA LYS A 110 -16.06 15.16 -4.93
C LYS A 110 -17.33 14.45 -5.38
N GLN A 111 -18.22 15.22 -5.99
CA GLN A 111 -19.45 14.71 -6.57
C GLN A 111 -19.72 15.41 -7.90
N ALA A 112 -20.12 14.63 -8.90
CA ALA A 112 -20.61 15.13 -10.18
C ALA A 112 -21.76 14.21 -10.62
N GLN A 113 -22.92 14.81 -10.91
CA GLN A 113 -24.16 14.07 -11.16
C GLN A 113 -24.40 13.06 -10.01
N ASP A 114 -24.69 11.80 -10.35
CA ASP A 114 -24.96 10.73 -9.40
C ASP A 114 -23.69 10.01 -8.92
N THR A 115 -22.50 10.45 -9.35
CA THR A 115 -21.23 9.83 -8.96
C THR A 115 -20.53 10.65 -7.87
N ARG A 116 -20.19 9.99 -6.76
CA ARG A 116 -19.40 10.56 -5.66
C ARG A 116 -18.14 9.73 -5.42
N TRP A 117 -16.99 10.39 -5.25
CA TRP A 117 -15.71 9.72 -5.01
C TRP A 117 -14.85 10.49 -4.01
N ALA A 118 -13.99 9.76 -3.31
CA ALA A 118 -13.02 10.34 -2.38
C ALA A 118 -11.71 10.67 -3.10
N LEU A 119 -11.11 11.78 -2.72
CA LEU A 119 -9.70 12.08 -2.95
C LEU A 119 -8.93 11.77 -1.67
N ARG A 120 -7.71 11.26 -1.79
CA ARG A 120 -6.82 11.06 -0.65
C ARG A 120 -5.70 12.09 -0.67
N VAL A 121 -5.03 12.24 0.46
CA VAL A 121 -3.86 13.13 0.61
C VAL A 121 -2.70 12.69 -0.29
N ASN A 122 -2.54 11.39 -0.53
CA ASN A 122 -1.59 10.86 -1.49
C ASN A 122 -2.24 10.68 -2.88
N PRO A 123 -1.53 11.00 -3.98
CA PRO A 123 -2.01 10.76 -5.32
C PRO A 123 -2.02 9.25 -5.63
N SER A 124 -2.93 8.86 -6.52
CA SER A 124 -3.06 7.50 -7.01
C SER A 124 -3.43 7.51 -8.49
N SER A 125 -2.89 6.55 -9.22
CA SER A 125 -3.19 6.40 -10.65
C SER A 125 -4.70 6.19 -10.86
N GLY A 126 -5.32 7.11 -11.61
CA GLY A 126 -6.76 7.07 -11.86
C GLY A 126 -7.66 7.23 -10.62
N ASN A 127 -7.11 7.65 -9.49
CA ASN A 127 -7.78 7.73 -8.18
C ASN A 127 -8.34 6.38 -7.69
N LEU A 128 -7.59 5.29 -7.92
CA LEU A 128 -8.02 3.91 -7.61
C LEU A 128 -7.53 3.40 -6.25
N HIS A 129 -6.46 3.99 -5.72
CA HIS A 129 -5.89 3.77 -4.39
C HIS A 129 -5.68 2.29 -4.07
N PRO A 130 -4.76 1.58 -4.73
CA PRO A 130 -4.50 0.16 -4.47
C PRO A 130 -3.83 -0.09 -3.12
N THR A 131 -3.11 0.89 -2.59
CA THR A 131 -2.30 0.75 -1.38
C THR A 131 -3.16 0.75 -0.12
N GLU A 132 -3.08 -0.35 0.62
CA GLU A 132 -3.61 -0.54 1.97
C GLU A 132 -2.45 -0.52 2.95
N LEU A 133 -2.68 -0.03 4.17
CA LEU A 133 -1.69 -0.06 5.24
C LEU A 133 -2.17 -1.00 6.35
N TYR A 134 -1.31 -1.96 6.67
CA TYR A 134 -1.41 -2.74 7.89
C TYR A 134 -0.32 -2.29 8.85
N LEU A 135 -0.60 -2.36 10.16
CA LEU A 135 0.35 -1.97 11.20
C LEU A 135 0.45 -3.08 12.23
N ALA A 136 1.66 -3.48 12.58
CA ALA A 136 1.88 -4.28 13.78
C ALA A 136 2.36 -3.33 14.89
N LEU A 137 1.58 -3.27 15.99
CA LEU A 137 1.77 -2.30 17.06
C LEU A 137 1.84 -3.02 18.42
N GLY A 138 2.81 -2.63 19.23
CA GLY A 138 2.96 -3.06 20.62
C GLY A 138 1.99 -2.34 21.57
N THR A 139 1.92 -2.81 22.81
CA THR A 139 1.01 -2.28 23.85
C THR A 139 1.31 -0.82 24.22
N GLU A 140 2.55 -0.37 24.01
CA GLU A 140 2.98 1.01 24.25
C GLU A 140 2.27 2.05 23.39
N TRP A 141 1.59 1.63 22.31
CA TRP A 141 0.74 2.50 21.50
C TRP A 141 -0.64 2.74 22.13
N GLY A 142 -0.98 2.09 23.24
CA GLY A 142 -2.20 2.34 24.00
C GLY A 142 -3.51 1.97 23.30
N LEU A 143 -3.45 1.11 22.26
CA LEU A 143 -4.62 0.70 21.48
C LEU A 143 -5.25 -0.62 21.96
N HIS A 144 -4.46 -1.46 22.61
CA HIS A 144 -4.88 -2.78 23.09
C HIS A 144 -3.92 -3.31 24.17
N GLU A 145 -4.40 -4.22 25.02
CA GLU A 145 -3.63 -4.84 26.10
C GLU A 145 -2.60 -5.88 25.62
N GLN A 146 -2.68 -6.27 24.35
CA GLN A 146 -1.73 -7.17 23.68
C GLN A 146 -1.25 -6.54 22.38
N PRO A 147 0.00 -6.80 21.95
CA PRO A 147 0.45 -6.45 20.61
C PRO A 147 -0.52 -7.01 19.56
N ALA A 148 -0.74 -6.26 18.49
CA ALA A 148 -1.77 -6.60 17.52
C ALA A 148 -1.44 -6.13 16.10
N LEU A 149 -2.00 -6.86 15.13
CA LEU A 149 -2.05 -6.48 13.73
C LEU A 149 -3.32 -5.69 13.45
N TRP A 150 -3.17 -4.54 12.84
CA TRP A 150 -4.22 -3.59 12.52
C TRP A 150 -4.26 -3.33 11.02
N HIS A 151 -5.43 -3.01 10.51
CA HIS A 151 -5.64 -2.43 9.19
C HIS A 151 -6.10 -0.98 9.36
N TYR A 152 -5.48 -0.04 8.65
CA TYR A 152 -5.98 1.33 8.61
C TYR A 152 -7.13 1.44 7.61
N ALA A 153 -8.31 1.83 8.09
CA ALA A 153 -9.51 2.06 7.30
C ALA A 153 -9.65 3.58 7.01
N PRO A 154 -9.22 4.06 5.82
CA PRO A 154 -9.14 5.49 5.53
C PRO A 154 -10.50 6.17 5.34
N ARG A 155 -11.57 5.41 5.06
CA ARG A 155 -12.92 5.96 4.93
C ARG A 155 -13.46 6.47 6.27
N GLU A 156 -13.24 5.70 7.32
CA GLU A 156 -13.71 5.99 8.68
C GLU A 156 -12.63 6.68 9.53
N HIS A 157 -11.41 6.84 9.00
CA HIS A 157 -10.23 7.24 9.75
C HIS A 157 -10.11 6.45 11.06
N ALA A 158 -9.97 5.12 10.92
CA ALA A 158 -10.00 4.18 12.03
C ALA A 158 -9.02 3.03 11.84
N LEU A 159 -8.74 2.30 12.91
CA LEU A 159 -8.00 1.04 12.88
C LEU A 159 -8.95 -0.14 13.10
N GLU A 160 -8.86 -1.14 12.25
CA GLU A 160 -9.54 -2.44 12.37
C GLU A 160 -8.54 -3.47 12.93
N ARG A 161 -8.80 -4.04 14.10
CA ARG A 161 -7.93 -5.08 14.69
C ARG A 161 -8.17 -6.41 13.99
N LEU A 162 -7.11 -6.95 13.38
CA LEU A 162 -7.19 -8.20 12.63
C LEU A 162 -6.77 -9.42 13.45
N ALA A 163 -5.73 -9.27 14.26
CA ALA A 163 -5.21 -10.34 15.11
C ALA A 163 -4.51 -9.75 16.32
N THR A 164 -4.52 -10.47 17.44
CA THR A 164 -3.60 -10.22 18.55
C THR A 164 -2.41 -11.17 18.44
N CYS A 165 -1.30 -10.76 19.04
CA CYS A 165 -0.05 -11.50 19.07
C CYS A 165 0.35 -11.67 20.53
N ASP A 166 0.76 -12.88 20.92
CA ASP A 166 1.33 -13.08 22.24
C ASP A 166 2.66 -12.32 22.40
N ALA A 167 3.02 -11.99 23.64
CA ALA A 167 4.20 -11.17 23.92
C ALA A 167 5.50 -11.82 23.43
N ALA A 168 5.59 -13.16 23.42
CA ALA A 168 6.79 -13.85 22.98
C ALA A 168 6.94 -13.81 21.46
N ALA A 169 5.85 -13.97 20.70
CA ALA A 169 5.82 -13.83 19.26
C ALA A 169 6.13 -12.40 18.82
N TRP A 170 5.58 -11.40 19.51
CA TRP A 170 5.92 -9.99 19.30
C TRP A 170 7.41 -9.72 19.54
N ALA A 171 7.94 -10.16 20.69
CA ALA A 171 9.36 -9.98 21.00
C ALA A 171 10.29 -10.62 19.97
N ARG A 172 9.92 -11.78 19.41
CA ARG A 172 10.68 -12.40 18.30
C ARG A 172 10.58 -11.60 17.01
N ALA A 173 9.37 -11.18 16.64
CA ALA A 173 9.15 -10.43 15.39
C ALA A 173 9.82 -9.05 15.41
N CYS A 174 9.89 -8.42 16.58
CA CYS A 174 10.45 -7.08 16.77
C CYS A 174 11.83 -7.11 17.45
N ALA A 175 12.53 -8.25 17.45
CA ALA A 175 13.81 -8.41 18.15
C ALA A 175 14.88 -7.41 17.67
N ALA A 176 14.83 -7.01 16.39
CA ALA A 176 15.74 -6.02 15.80
C ALA A 176 15.19 -4.58 15.84
N CYS A 177 13.96 -4.38 16.33
CA CYS A 177 13.32 -3.08 16.37
C CYS A 177 13.68 -2.32 17.65
N ALA A 178 13.76 -0.99 17.57
CA ALA A 178 13.84 -0.16 18.77
C ALA A 178 12.53 -0.23 19.58
N PRO A 179 12.56 -0.10 20.91
CA PRO A 179 11.35 0.01 21.71
C PRO A 179 10.44 1.14 21.19
N GLY A 180 9.12 0.91 21.13
CA GLY A 180 8.16 1.88 20.60
C GLY A 180 8.01 1.87 19.08
N THR A 181 8.68 0.97 18.35
CA THR A 181 8.55 0.89 16.89
C THR A 181 7.13 0.47 16.47
N ALA A 182 6.53 1.22 15.55
CA ALA A 182 5.41 0.74 14.74
C ALA A 182 5.94 0.04 13.48
N VAL A 183 5.52 -1.20 13.24
CA VAL A 183 5.88 -1.92 12.01
C VAL A 183 4.83 -1.62 10.95
N LEU A 184 5.24 -0.98 9.86
CA LEU A 184 4.37 -0.65 8.73
C LEU A 184 4.45 -1.76 7.68
N LEU A 185 3.29 -2.28 7.28
CA LEU A 185 3.13 -3.37 6.34
C LEU A 185 2.23 -2.90 5.18
N PRO A 186 2.74 -2.09 4.24
CA PRO A 186 1.95 -1.67 3.09
C PRO A 186 1.72 -2.83 2.12
N ALA A 187 0.52 -2.90 1.55
CA ALA A 187 0.16 -3.93 0.58
C ALA A 187 -0.70 -3.34 -0.54
N SER A 188 -0.60 -3.88 -1.76
CA SER A 188 -1.38 -3.39 -2.90
C SER A 188 -2.46 -4.38 -3.31
N ILE A 189 -3.71 -3.92 -3.41
CA ILE A 189 -4.81 -4.65 -4.02
C ILE A 189 -4.70 -4.47 -5.54
N ALA A 190 -3.91 -5.31 -6.19
CA ALA A 190 -3.61 -5.20 -7.62
C ALA A 190 -4.85 -5.17 -8.52
N TRP A 191 -5.96 -5.79 -8.09
CA TRP A 191 -7.23 -5.75 -8.82
C TRP A 191 -7.77 -4.33 -9.01
N ARG A 192 -7.58 -3.42 -8.03
CA ARG A 192 -8.00 -2.01 -8.15
C ARG A 192 -7.43 -1.36 -9.40
N GLU A 193 -6.14 -1.58 -9.64
CA GLU A 193 -5.43 -1.03 -10.79
C GLU A 193 -5.64 -1.84 -12.07
N ALA A 194 -5.67 -3.17 -11.97
CA ALA A 194 -5.83 -4.07 -13.12
C ALA A 194 -7.17 -3.88 -13.83
N TRP A 195 -8.22 -3.60 -13.07
CA TRP A 195 -9.55 -3.30 -13.61
C TRP A 195 -9.53 -2.16 -14.65
N LYS A 196 -8.70 -1.13 -14.45
CA LYS A 196 -8.60 0.01 -15.37
C LYS A 196 -7.40 -0.08 -16.33
N TYR A 197 -6.27 -0.59 -15.85
CA TYR A 197 -4.98 -0.45 -16.54
C TYR A 197 -4.36 -1.78 -16.99
N GLY A 198 -5.02 -2.91 -16.74
CA GLY A 198 -4.57 -4.23 -17.18
C GLY A 198 -3.12 -4.50 -16.78
N LEU A 199 -2.27 -4.82 -17.77
CA LEU A 199 -0.86 -5.15 -17.55
C LEU A 199 -0.05 -4.04 -16.84
N ARG A 200 -0.46 -2.79 -16.98
CA ARG A 200 0.23 -1.65 -16.33
C ARG A 200 -0.05 -1.53 -14.83
N ALA A 201 -1.03 -2.28 -14.31
CA ALA A 201 -1.43 -2.21 -12.92
C ALA A 201 -0.27 -2.38 -11.94
N TRP A 202 0.67 -3.28 -12.25
CA TRP A 202 1.84 -3.48 -11.41
C TRP A 202 2.71 -2.22 -11.29
N ARG A 203 3.01 -1.51 -12.40
CA ARG A 203 3.72 -0.21 -12.35
C ARG A 203 3.00 0.79 -11.46
N TYR A 204 1.69 0.91 -11.62
CA TYR A 204 0.90 1.87 -10.87
C TYR A 204 0.81 1.51 -9.39
N CYS A 205 0.66 0.23 -9.04
CA CYS A 205 0.77 -0.23 -7.66
C CYS A 205 2.12 0.16 -7.03
N GLN A 206 3.24 0.03 -7.75
CA GLN A 206 4.55 0.44 -7.24
C GLN A 206 4.69 1.97 -7.11
N HIS A 207 4.17 2.75 -8.05
CA HIS A 207 4.21 4.21 -7.97
C HIS A 207 3.34 4.74 -6.82
N ASP A 208 2.12 4.21 -6.69
CA ASP A 208 1.19 4.57 -5.63
C ASP A 208 1.72 4.18 -4.25
N LEU A 209 2.40 3.03 -4.14
CA LEU A 209 3.14 2.66 -2.93
C LEU A 209 4.24 3.67 -2.62
N GLY A 210 5.02 4.10 -3.63
CA GLY A 210 6.05 5.12 -3.45
C GLY A 210 5.49 6.45 -2.92
N HIS A 211 4.34 6.90 -3.42
CA HIS A 211 3.65 8.09 -2.91
C HIS A 211 3.17 7.91 -1.47
N ALA A 212 2.60 6.76 -1.13
CA ALA A 212 2.18 6.43 0.23
C ALA A 212 3.38 6.43 1.21
N LEU A 213 4.49 5.80 0.83
CA LEU A 213 5.72 5.76 1.64
C LEU A 213 6.33 7.15 1.82
N ALA A 214 6.34 7.98 0.77
CA ALA A 214 6.81 9.37 0.87
C ALA A 214 5.93 10.19 1.83
N GLY A 215 4.60 10.07 1.73
CA GLY A 215 3.67 10.73 2.65
C GLY A 215 3.86 10.29 4.10
N LEU A 216 3.99 8.98 4.34
CA LEU A 216 4.30 8.43 5.65
C LEU A 216 5.64 8.94 6.19
N GLY A 217 6.67 9.01 5.34
CA GLY A 217 8.00 9.49 5.70
C GLY A 217 8.01 10.96 6.12
N LEU A 218 7.34 11.82 5.35
CA LEU A 218 7.20 13.24 5.68
C LEU A 218 6.40 13.44 6.96
N SER A 219 5.29 12.72 7.09
CA SER A 219 4.43 12.77 8.27
C SER A 219 5.17 12.30 9.53
N ALA A 220 5.98 11.24 9.43
CA ALA A 220 6.86 10.77 10.51
C ALA A 220 7.92 11.81 10.88
N ALA A 221 8.62 12.37 9.89
CA ALA A 221 9.67 13.35 10.10
C ALA A 221 9.15 14.62 10.79
N ALA A 222 7.94 15.08 10.44
CA ALA A 222 7.28 16.20 11.12
C ALA A 222 7.11 16.00 12.63
N ARG A 223 7.02 14.74 13.07
CA ARG A 223 6.79 14.32 14.47
C ARG A 223 8.03 13.80 15.19
N GLY A 224 9.20 13.95 14.56
CA GLY A 224 10.49 13.48 15.08
C GLY A 224 10.70 11.97 14.94
N TRP A 225 9.92 11.29 14.10
CA TRP A 225 10.07 9.87 13.77
C TRP A 225 10.79 9.69 12.44
N ARG A 226 11.32 8.49 12.21
CA ARG A 226 11.91 8.08 10.93
C ARG A 226 11.35 6.74 10.50
N ILE A 227 11.22 6.56 9.19
CA ILE A 227 10.90 5.26 8.60
C ILE A 227 12.22 4.65 8.13
N ALA A 228 12.42 3.38 8.46
CA ALA A 228 13.53 2.57 7.99
C ALA A 228 13.00 1.23 7.48
N GLU A 229 13.70 0.64 6.51
CA GLU A 229 13.43 -0.73 6.10
C GLU A 229 13.88 -1.68 7.21
N ALA A 230 13.09 -2.72 7.48
CA ALA A 230 13.53 -3.79 8.35
C ALA A 230 14.61 -4.61 7.60
N HIS A 231 15.84 -4.56 8.09
CA HIS A 231 16.97 -5.34 7.58
C HIS A 231 16.99 -6.76 8.15
#